data_AF-A0A1Y4LAM5-F1
#
_entry.id   AF-A0A1Y4LAM5-F1
#
_cell.length_a   1.000
_cell.length_b   1.000
_cell.length_c   1.000
_cell.angle_alpha   90.00
_cell.angle_beta   90.00
_cell.angle_gamma   90.00
#
_symmetry.space_group_name_H-M   'P 1'
#
loop_
_entity.id
_entity.type
_entity.pdbx_description
1 polymer ?
#
loop_
_entity_poly.entity_id
_entity_poly.type
_entity_poly.pdbx_seq_one_letter_code
_entity_poly.pdbx_strand_id
1 'polypeptide(L)'
;MESDYFTAMDDLLSGATMEETGSAMIGDTDYNASCYYLYASLDTDILRDNLKYTEDADELIRTAIPALIRTMALTNPSGKQNSFAGNVLPSAILIECKEEKVPVSMVNAFVRPIKPEPANDYDLVKGSTQALVHQADTIQNSFGLHVKQRMWFCPMHASITPACETTVCKTLPELLEQVADTLA
;
A
#
# COMPACT_ATOMS: atom_id res chain seq x y z
N MET A 1 1.78 -19.31 -3.64
CA MET A 1 0.52 -19.76 -3.02
C MET A 1 0.86 -21.05 -2.34
N GLU A 2 0.59 -21.11 -1.05
CA GLU A 2 0.87 -22.27 -0.21
C GLU A 2 -0.46 -22.71 0.41
N SER A 3 -0.59 -24.01 0.66
CA SER A 3 -1.80 -24.59 1.23
C SER A 3 -1.53 -24.97 2.69
N ASP A 4 -2.31 -24.43 3.60
CA ASP A 4 -2.33 -24.81 5.01
C ASP A 4 -3.31 -25.96 5.24
N TYR A 5 -2.85 -27.04 5.86
CA TYR A 5 -3.66 -28.22 6.17
C TYR A 5 -4.02 -28.20 7.65
N PHE A 6 -5.32 -28.20 7.97
CA PHE A 6 -5.81 -28.10 9.33
C PHE A 6 -6.81 -29.21 9.68
N THR A 7 -6.89 -29.52 10.98
CA THR A 7 -7.83 -30.49 11.55
C THR A 7 -8.63 -29.85 12.67
N ALA A 8 -9.90 -30.19 12.80
CA ALA A 8 -10.68 -29.92 14.00
C ALA A 8 -10.94 -31.23 14.77
N MET A 9 -10.86 -31.14 16.10
CA MET A 9 -11.17 -32.22 17.04
C MET A 9 -12.54 -31.97 17.67
N ASP A 10 -13.20 -33.05 18.10
CA ASP A 10 -14.44 -32.97 18.86
C ASP A 10 -14.13 -33.09 20.37
N ASP A 11 -14.42 -32.03 21.11
CA ASP A 11 -14.16 -31.94 22.56
C ASP A 11 -15.06 -32.88 23.39
N LEU A 12 -16.12 -33.47 22.80
CA LEU A 12 -17.06 -34.37 23.50
C LEU A 12 -16.63 -35.84 23.49
N LEU A 13 -15.52 -36.19 22.83
CA LEU A 13 -14.97 -37.54 22.83
C LEU A 13 -14.50 -37.93 24.25
N SER A 14 -15.16 -38.91 24.89
CA SER A 14 -14.79 -39.42 26.22
C SER A 14 -15.09 -40.91 26.39
N GLY A 15 -14.25 -41.62 27.16
CA GLY A 15 -14.48 -43.03 27.52
C GLY A 15 -14.24 -44.04 26.39
N ALA A 16 -15.20 -44.93 26.13
CA ALA A 16 -15.08 -46.07 25.21
C ALA A 16 -14.97 -45.70 23.72
N THR A 17 -15.18 -44.42 23.36
CA THR A 17 -14.97 -43.88 22.00
C THR A 17 -13.57 -43.29 21.80
N MET A 18 -12.65 -43.41 22.77
CA MET A 18 -11.25 -42.99 22.59
C MET A 18 -10.51 -43.77 21.49
N GLU A 19 -11.00 -44.95 21.07
CA GLU A 19 -10.46 -45.65 19.89
C GLU A 19 -10.84 -44.95 18.57
N GLU A 20 -11.83 -44.04 18.59
CA GLU A 20 -12.17 -43.08 17.52
C GLU A 20 -11.46 -41.73 17.73
N THR A 21 -10.21 -41.74 18.21
CA THR A 21 -9.35 -40.55 18.28
C THR A 21 -8.85 -40.15 16.89
N GLY A 22 -9.78 -39.78 16.01
CA GLY A 22 -9.54 -39.23 14.68
C GLY A 22 -9.90 -37.75 14.60
N SER A 23 -9.48 -37.09 13.52
CA SER A 23 -9.99 -35.75 13.22
C SER A 23 -11.46 -35.82 12.81
N ALA A 24 -12.30 -35.01 13.45
CA ALA A 24 -13.70 -34.87 13.08
C ALA A 24 -13.86 -34.17 11.71
N MET A 25 -12.95 -33.25 11.38
CA MET A 25 -12.91 -32.51 10.12
C MET A 25 -11.47 -32.22 9.70
N ILE A 26 -11.13 -32.57 8.46
CA ILE A 26 -9.88 -32.18 7.79
C ILE A 26 -10.22 -31.19 6.68
N GLY A 27 -9.45 -30.12 6.57
CA GLY A 27 -9.58 -29.15 5.49
C GLY A 27 -8.24 -28.53 5.11
N ASP A 28 -8.26 -27.80 3.98
CA ASP A 28 -7.14 -27.00 3.52
C ASP A 28 -7.57 -25.53 3.32
N THR A 29 -6.60 -24.61 3.41
CA THR A 29 -6.80 -23.19 3.09
C THR A 29 -5.54 -22.63 2.45
N ASP A 30 -5.71 -22.03 1.28
CA ASP A 30 -4.61 -21.36 0.59
C ASP A 30 -4.30 -19.99 1.19
N TYR A 31 -3.01 -19.66 1.27
CA TYR A 31 -2.52 -18.36 1.68
C TYR A 31 -1.29 -17.91 0.86
N ASN A 32 -0.92 -16.65 1.00
CA ASN A 32 0.31 -16.10 0.45
C ASN A 32 0.88 -15.01 1.37
N ALA A 33 2.16 -14.70 1.16
CA ALA A 33 2.82 -13.53 1.73
C ALA A 33 3.46 -12.76 0.57
N SER A 34 2.83 -11.65 0.16
CA SER A 34 3.22 -10.89 -1.03
C SER A 34 3.44 -9.42 -0.69
N CYS A 35 4.32 -8.75 -1.42
CA CYS A 35 4.42 -7.29 -1.41
C CYS A 35 3.40 -6.73 -2.41
N TYR A 36 2.42 -5.97 -1.92
CA TYR A 36 1.34 -5.42 -2.74
C TYR A 36 1.64 -3.98 -3.17
N TYR A 37 1.31 -3.67 -4.42
CA TYR A 37 1.33 -2.30 -4.95
C TYR A 37 -0.09 -1.76 -5.06
N LEU A 38 -0.37 -0.67 -4.34
CA LEU A 38 -1.63 0.05 -4.38
C LEU A 38 -1.45 1.35 -5.17
N TYR A 39 -2.40 1.64 -6.05
CA TYR A 39 -2.41 2.85 -6.86
C TYR A 39 -3.79 3.50 -6.82
N ALA A 40 -3.81 4.82 -6.68
CA ALA A 40 -5.00 5.65 -6.85
C ALA A 40 -4.61 6.97 -7.50
N SER A 41 -5.55 7.58 -8.21
CA SER A 41 -5.44 8.92 -8.77
C SER A 41 -6.75 9.66 -8.56
N LEU A 42 -6.67 10.95 -8.23
CA LEU A 42 -7.81 11.81 -7.96
C LEU A 42 -7.65 13.12 -8.74
N ASP A 43 -8.68 13.49 -9.50
CA ASP A 43 -8.76 14.83 -10.13
C ASP A 43 -9.37 15.80 -9.12
N THR A 44 -8.54 16.70 -8.61
CA THR A 44 -8.95 17.69 -7.61
C THR A 44 -9.93 18.73 -8.15
N ASP A 45 -9.91 19.03 -9.45
CA ASP A 45 -10.83 20.01 -10.03
C ASP A 45 -12.23 19.40 -10.19
N ILE A 46 -12.31 18.14 -10.60
CA ILE A 46 -13.59 17.42 -10.65
C ILE A 46 -14.16 17.28 -9.24
N LEU A 47 -13.32 17.00 -8.24
CA LEU A 47 -13.75 16.98 -6.85
C LEU A 47 -14.29 18.35 -6.40
N ARG A 48 -13.60 19.44 -6.77
CA ARG A 48 -14.04 20.82 -6.49
C ARG A 48 -15.38 21.14 -7.16
N ASP A 49 -15.55 20.77 -8.43
CA ASP A 49 -16.81 20.98 -9.16
C ASP A 49 -17.98 20.18 -8.56
N ASN A 50 -17.73 18.95 -8.12
CA ASN A 50 -18.73 18.12 -7.44
C ASN A 50 -19.19 18.71 -6.10
N LEU A 51 -18.34 19.51 -5.45
CA LEU A 51 -18.60 20.11 -4.13
C LEU A 51 -18.98 21.60 -4.20
N LYS A 52 -19.17 22.18 -5.39
CA LYS A 52 -19.38 23.63 -5.58
C LYS A 52 -20.59 24.24 -4.85
N TYR A 53 -21.54 23.41 -4.41
CA TYR A 53 -22.73 23.84 -3.66
C TYR A 53 -22.65 23.50 -2.17
N THR A 54 -21.51 23.00 -1.71
CA THR A 54 -21.23 22.71 -0.30
C THR A 54 -20.57 23.94 0.33
N GLU A 55 -21.04 24.34 1.51
CA GLU A 55 -20.37 25.37 2.30
C GLU A 55 -18.95 24.92 2.66
N ASP A 56 -17.97 25.84 2.59
CA ASP A 56 -16.56 25.58 2.89
C ASP A 56 -15.94 24.42 2.09
N ALA A 57 -16.36 24.24 0.83
CA ALA A 57 -15.91 23.14 -0.04
C ALA A 57 -14.37 23.02 -0.14
N ASP A 58 -13.64 24.14 -0.18
CA ASP A 58 -12.18 24.13 -0.25
C ASP A 58 -11.52 23.58 1.03
N GLU A 59 -12.00 23.98 2.21
CA GLU A 59 -11.54 23.43 3.48
C GLU A 59 -11.94 21.95 3.64
N LEU A 60 -13.12 21.57 3.13
CA LEU A 60 -13.54 20.18 3.11
C LEU A 60 -12.58 19.33 2.25
N ILE A 61 -12.16 19.82 1.08
CA ILE A 61 -11.19 19.12 0.22
C ILE A 61 -9.83 19.03 0.91
N ARG A 62 -9.38 20.13 1.53
CA ARG A 62 -8.12 20.22 2.27
C ARG A 62 -8.03 19.22 3.41
N THR A 63 -9.16 18.88 4.04
CA THR A 63 -9.23 17.89 5.11
C THR A 63 -9.52 16.47 4.61
N ALA A 64 -10.35 16.32 3.57
CA ALA A 64 -10.78 15.04 3.04
C ALA A 64 -9.68 14.29 2.29
N ILE A 65 -8.84 14.97 1.50
CA ILE A 65 -7.77 14.30 0.75
C ILE A 65 -6.71 13.67 1.67
N PRO A 66 -6.17 14.38 2.68
CA PRO A 66 -5.29 13.75 3.68
C PRO A 66 -6.00 12.62 4.44
N ALA A 67 -7.28 12.79 4.80
CA ALA A 67 -8.04 11.73 5.47
C ALA A 67 -8.20 10.48 4.60
N LEU A 68 -8.39 10.64 3.28
CA LEU A 68 -8.44 9.55 2.31
C LEU A 68 -7.11 8.80 2.27
N ILE A 69 -5.98 9.52 2.13
CA ILE A 69 -4.64 8.92 2.11
C ILE A 69 -4.35 8.17 3.41
N ARG A 70 -4.70 8.78 4.55
CA ARG A 70 -4.59 8.13 5.87
C ARG A 70 -5.41 6.86 5.94
N THR A 71 -6.63 6.88 5.42
CA THR A 71 -7.53 5.71 5.39
C THR A 71 -6.95 4.61 4.51
N MET A 72 -6.46 4.95 3.33
CA MET A 72 -5.78 3.99 2.44
C MET A 72 -4.55 3.36 3.09
N ALA A 73 -3.77 4.14 3.85
CA ALA A 73 -2.56 3.64 4.51
C ALA A 73 -2.86 2.75 5.73
N LEU A 74 -3.98 2.94 6.42
CA LEU A 74 -4.26 2.26 7.71
C LEU A 74 -5.33 1.16 7.62
N THR A 75 -6.03 1.05 6.50
CA THR A 75 -7.11 0.07 6.34
C THR A 75 -6.60 -1.23 5.71
N ASN A 76 -6.92 -2.36 6.34
CA ASN A 76 -6.69 -3.70 5.81
C ASN A 76 -8.03 -4.40 5.52
N PRO A 77 -8.14 -5.23 4.46
CA PRO A 77 -9.33 -6.04 4.23
C PRO A 77 -9.62 -6.98 5.42
N SER A 78 -10.90 -7.15 5.78
CA SER A 78 -11.33 -7.95 6.95
C SER A 78 -11.36 -9.45 6.72
N GLY A 79 -11.22 -9.90 5.47
CA GLY A 79 -11.29 -11.32 5.10
C GLY A 79 -10.25 -12.16 5.83
N LYS A 80 -10.70 -13.22 6.50
CA LYS A 80 -9.84 -14.20 7.21
C LYS A 80 -8.87 -13.61 8.25
N GLN A 81 -9.07 -12.35 8.68
CA GLN A 81 -8.21 -11.67 9.66
C GLN A 81 -8.19 -12.37 11.01
N ASN A 82 -9.30 -12.96 11.45
CA ASN A 82 -9.35 -13.72 12.72
C ASN A 82 -8.44 -14.96 12.71
N SER A 83 -8.16 -15.52 11.53
CA SER A 83 -7.35 -16.73 11.38
C SER A 83 -5.88 -16.42 11.05
N PHE A 84 -5.61 -15.35 10.30
CA PHE A 84 -4.25 -15.04 9.80
C PHE A 84 -3.63 -13.76 10.38
N ALA A 85 -4.40 -12.88 11.01
CA ALA A 85 -3.94 -11.60 11.56
C ALA A 85 -3.09 -10.76 10.58
N GLY A 86 -3.46 -10.76 9.29
CA GLY A 86 -2.79 -10.04 8.20
C GLY A 86 -2.98 -8.52 8.22
N ASN A 87 -2.86 -7.87 9.38
CA ASN A 87 -2.88 -6.42 9.51
C ASN A 87 -1.47 -5.88 9.28
N VAL A 88 -1.24 -5.16 8.19
CA VAL A 88 0.07 -4.61 7.82
C VAL A 88 -0.02 -3.12 7.53
N LEU A 89 1.10 -2.41 7.73
CA LEU A 89 1.27 -1.01 7.33
C LEU A 89 2.08 -0.94 6.02
N PRO A 90 1.83 0.06 5.15
CA PRO A 90 2.62 0.25 3.95
C PRO A 90 4.10 0.49 4.26
N SER A 91 4.98 -0.18 3.53
CA SER A 91 6.44 0.00 3.67
C SER A 91 6.96 1.25 2.95
N ALA A 92 6.22 1.74 1.96
CA ALA A 92 6.51 2.96 1.22
C ALA A 92 5.23 3.63 0.70
N ILE A 93 5.22 4.96 0.63
CA ILE A 93 4.16 5.78 0.03
C ILE A 93 4.82 6.86 -0.84
N LEU A 94 4.41 6.90 -2.11
CA LEU A 94 4.78 7.95 -3.06
C LEU A 94 3.53 8.73 -3.44
N ILE A 95 3.58 10.05 -3.29
CA ILE A 95 2.50 10.95 -3.71
C ILE A 95 3.07 11.93 -4.72
N GLU A 96 2.40 12.07 -5.86
CA GLU A 96 2.75 13.03 -6.90
C GLU A 96 1.56 13.97 -7.14
N CYS A 97 1.76 15.26 -6.90
CA CYS A 97 0.84 16.32 -7.29
C CYS A 97 1.28 16.87 -8.65
N LYS A 98 0.39 16.79 -9.65
CA LYS A 98 0.66 17.13 -11.04
C LYS A 98 -0.25 18.26 -11.50
N GLU A 99 0.28 19.14 -12.35
CA GLU A 99 -0.54 20.17 -13.02
C GLU A 99 -1.22 19.59 -14.26
N GLU A 100 -0.48 18.79 -15.04
CA GLU A 100 -1.04 18.04 -16.15
C GLU A 100 -1.85 16.85 -15.64
N LYS A 101 -3.10 16.73 -16.12
CA LYS A 101 -4.06 15.68 -15.74
C LYS A 101 -3.74 14.35 -16.41
N VAL A 102 -2.52 13.87 -16.23
CA VAL A 102 -2.04 12.58 -16.75
C VAL A 102 -1.80 11.66 -15.55
N PRO A 103 -2.79 10.84 -15.16
CA PRO A 103 -2.60 9.84 -14.12
C PRO A 103 -1.64 8.76 -14.64
N VAL A 104 -0.54 8.53 -13.92
CA VAL A 104 0.49 7.55 -14.31
C VAL A 104 0.70 6.58 -13.16
N SER A 105 0.40 5.31 -13.42
CA SER A 105 0.73 4.22 -12.50
C SER A 105 2.18 3.78 -12.70
N MET A 106 2.85 3.44 -11.60
CA MET A 106 4.20 2.89 -11.58
C MET A 106 4.23 1.37 -11.68
N VAL A 107 3.09 0.73 -12.03
CA VAL A 107 2.96 -0.74 -12.10
C VAL A 107 4.02 -1.41 -12.97
N ASN A 108 4.53 -0.72 -14.00
CA ASN A 108 5.59 -1.22 -14.87
C ASN A 108 6.92 -1.48 -14.15
N ALA A 109 7.13 -0.91 -12.96
CA ALA A 109 8.24 -1.25 -12.07
C ALA A 109 8.29 -2.75 -11.72
N PHE A 110 7.13 -3.43 -11.76
CA PHE A 110 6.94 -4.79 -11.29
C PHE A 110 6.61 -5.79 -12.40
N VAL A 111 6.65 -5.37 -13.67
CA VAL A 111 6.43 -6.27 -14.83
C VAL A 111 7.46 -7.40 -14.84
N ARG A 112 8.71 -7.09 -14.50
CA ARG A 112 9.69 -8.10 -14.12
C ARG A 112 9.50 -8.41 -12.64
N PRO A 113 9.10 -9.65 -12.27
CA PRO A 113 8.86 -9.98 -10.87
C PRO A 113 10.11 -9.75 -10.01
N ILE A 114 9.93 -9.03 -8.92
CA ILE A 114 10.98 -8.82 -7.92
C ILE A 114 11.15 -10.11 -7.11
N LYS A 115 12.40 -10.51 -6.91
CA LYS A 115 12.74 -11.72 -6.16
C LYS A 115 13.67 -11.37 -4.99
N PRO A 116 13.58 -12.09 -3.86
CA PRO A 116 14.61 -12.06 -2.83
C PRO A 116 15.95 -12.53 -3.43
N GLU A 117 16.94 -11.65 -3.50
CA GLU A 117 18.24 -11.93 -4.09
C GLU A 117 19.36 -11.12 -3.41
N PRO A 118 20.65 -11.47 -3.59
CA PRO A 118 21.74 -10.76 -2.92
C PRO A 118 21.74 -9.23 -3.12
N ALA A 119 21.26 -8.75 -4.28
CA ALA A 119 21.23 -7.32 -4.61
C ALA A 119 20.25 -6.50 -3.74
N ASN A 120 19.25 -7.15 -3.13
CA ASN A 120 18.29 -6.53 -2.23
C ASN A 120 18.34 -7.12 -0.82
N ASP A 121 19.48 -7.70 -0.42
CA ASP A 121 19.66 -8.38 0.88
C ASP A 121 18.63 -9.49 1.15
N TYR A 122 18.14 -10.14 0.10
CA TYR A 122 17.04 -11.10 0.17
C TYR A 122 15.73 -10.52 0.73
N ASP A 123 15.55 -9.21 0.62
CA ASP A 123 14.35 -8.49 1.05
C ASP A 123 13.50 -8.08 -0.16
N LEU A 124 12.34 -8.74 -0.28
CA LEU A 124 11.36 -8.46 -1.33
C LEU A 124 10.85 -7.00 -1.30
N VAL A 125 10.63 -6.45 -0.10
CA VAL A 125 10.13 -5.08 0.09
C VAL A 125 11.22 -4.08 -0.30
N LYS A 126 12.46 -4.34 0.08
CA LYS A 126 13.61 -3.51 -0.33
C LYS A 126 13.74 -3.48 -1.85
N GLY A 127 13.74 -4.64 -2.49
CA GLY A 127 13.82 -4.75 -3.96
C GLY A 127 12.64 -4.06 -4.67
N SER A 128 11.43 -4.20 -4.13
CA SER A 128 10.23 -3.56 -4.68
C SER A 128 10.29 -2.03 -4.54
N THR A 129 10.81 -1.54 -3.43
CA THR A 129 11.02 -0.11 -3.17
C THR A 129 12.05 0.48 -4.14
N GLN A 130 13.17 -0.21 -4.38
CA GLN A 130 14.19 0.19 -5.36
C GLN A 130 13.62 0.28 -6.78
N ALA A 131 12.84 -0.73 -7.19
CA ALA A 131 12.20 -0.75 -8.49
C ALA A 131 11.19 0.40 -8.67
N LEU A 132 10.39 0.68 -7.64
CA LEU A 132 9.44 1.80 -7.64
C LEU A 132 10.14 3.15 -7.84
N VAL A 133 11.21 3.39 -7.07
CA VAL A 133 12.02 4.60 -7.17
C VAL A 133 12.64 4.73 -8.58
N HIS A 134 13.24 3.66 -9.07
CA HIS A 134 13.84 3.66 -10.40
C HIS A 134 12.81 3.95 -11.51
N GLN A 135 11.60 3.40 -11.40
CA GLN A 135 10.53 3.66 -12.35
C GLN A 135 10.05 5.12 -12.29
N ALA A 136 9.89 5.69 -11.09
CA ALA A 136 9.51 7.08 -10.92
C ALA A 136 10.53 8.03 -11.56
N ASP A 137 11.83 7.81 -11.30
CA ASP A 137 12.92 8.58 -11.90
C ASP A 137 12.97 8.41 -13.42
N THR A 138 12.78 7.19 -13.92
CA THR A 138 12.77 6.90 -15.36
C THR A 138 11.64 7.62 -16.07
N ILE A 139 10.43 7.61 -15.49
CA ILE A 139 9.28 8.30 -16.07
C ILE A 139 9.50 9.82 -16.07
N GLN A 140 9.97 10.38 -14.95
CA GLN A 140 10.27 11.81 -14.84
C GLN A 140 11.24 12.25 -15.94
N ASN A 141 12.35 11.51 -16.11
CA ASN A 141 13.41 11.87 -17.04
C ASN A 141 13.05 11.62 -18.51
N SER A 142 12.31 10.55 -18.80
CA SER A 142 12.06 10.12 -20.18
C SER A 142 10.86 10.81 -20.81
N PHE A 143 9.81 11.05 -20.02
CA PHE A 143 8.56 11.65 -20.53
C PHE A 143 8.45 13.14 -20.22
N GLY A 144 9.34 13.69 -19.38
CA GLY A 144 9.35 15.11 -19.03
C GLY A 144 8.08 15.58 -18.32
N LEU A 145 7.32 14.65 -17.71
CA LEU A 145 6.09 14.98 -17.00
C LEU A 145 6.44 15.84 -15.79
N HIS A 146 5.97 17.09 -15.78
CA HIS A 146 6.22 17.98 -14.66
C HIS A 146 5.40 17.54 -13.45
N VAL A 147 6.08 17.24 -12.35
CA VAL A 147 5.47 16.96 -11.05
C VAL A 147 5.71 18.19 -10.20
N LYS A 148 4.63 18.92 -9.87
CA LYS A 148 4.69 20.16 -9.08
C LYS A 148 5.24 19.88 -7.69
N GLN A 149 4.80 18.78 -7.07
CA GLN A 149 5.31 18.36 -5.78
C GLN A 149 5.29 16.83 -5.68
N ARG A 150 6.41 16.27 -5.24
CA ARG A 150 6.55 14.84 -4.98
C ARG A 150 6.90 14.65 -3.52
N MET A 151 6.17 13.75 -2.87
CA MET A 151 6.39 13.41 -1.46
C MET A 151 6.65 11.91 -1.33
N TRP A 152 7.63 11.56 -0.49
CA TRP A 152 8.08 10.20 -0.30
C TRP A 152 8.15 9.87 1.18
N PHE A 153 7.53 8.77 1.57
CA PHE A 153 7.59 8.22 2.93
C PHE A 153 7.97 6.75 2.86
N CYS A 154 9.15 6.39 3.34
CA CYS A 154 9.63 5.00 3.41
C CYS A 154 10.37 4.75 4.73
N PRO A 155 9.65 4.39 5.82
CA PRO A 155 10.25 4.28 7.15
C PRO A 155 11.21 3.10 7.30
N MET A 156 11.00 2.00 6.56
CA MET A 156 11.80 0.78 6.70
C MET A 156 13.13 0.84 5.95
N HIS A 157 13.19 1.60 4.85
CA HIS A 157 14.39 1.73 4.02
C HIS A 157 14.64 3.19 3.66
N ALA A 158 14.83 4.04 4.67
CA ALA A 158 14.97 5.50 4.53
C ALA A 158 16.14 5.94 3.60
N SER A 159 17.10 5.06 3.32
CA SER A 159 18.18 5.34 2.35
C SER A 159 17.75 5.22 0.89
N ILE A 160 16.60 4.62 0.61
CA ILE A 160 16.04 4.50 -0.74
C ILE A 160 15.10 5.68 -0.97
N THR A 161 15.52 6.61 -1.81
CA THR A 161 14.76 7.81 -2.16
C THR A 161 14.83 8.05 -3.67
N PRO A 162 13.78 8.60 -4.30
CA PRO A 162 13.87 9.08 -5.68
C PRO A 162 15.01 10.08 -5.86
N ALA A 163 15.69 10.02 -7.01
CA ALA A 163 16.74 10.97 -7.37
C ALA A 163 16.17 12.29 -7.90
N CYS A 164 14.97 12.26 -8.45
CA CYS A 164 14.20 13.45 -8.81
C CYS A 164 13.82 14.31 -7.59
N GLU A 165 13.51 15.59 -7.83
CA GLU A 165 13.08 16.53 -6.79
C GLU A 165 11.90 15.95 -5.99
N THR A 166 12.15 15.70 -4.70
CA THR A 166 11.26 14.94 -3.82
C THR A 166 11.41 15.42 -2.38
N THR A 167 10.30 15.72 -1.73
CA THR A 167 10.24 15.96 -0.29
C THR A 167 10.16 14.62 0.44
N VAL A 168 11.18 14.29 1.23
CA VAL A 168 11.20 13.06 2.05
C VAL A 168 10.58 13.34 3.41
N CYS A 169 9.45 12.70 3.68
CA CYS A 169 8.74 12.78 4.95
C CYS A 169 9.22 11.65 5.89
N LYS A 170 9.43 11.96 7.16
CA LYS A 170 9.86 11.00 8.19
C LYS A 170 8.71 10.27 8.84
N THR A 171 7.51 10.86 8.83
CA THR A 171 6.31 10.30 9.47
C THR A 171 5.09 10.41 8.57
N LEU A 172 4.09 9.55 8.79
CA LEU A 172 2.81 9.65 8.09
C LEU A 172 2.09 10.99 8.37
N PRO A 173 2.01 11.52 9.61
CA PRO A 173 1.44 12.85 9.85
C PRO A 173 2.13 13.96 9.04
N GLU A 174 3.47 13.97 9.00
CA GLU A 174 4.23 14.94 8.19
C GLU A 174 3.89 14.83 6.70
N LEU A 175 3.77 13.60 6.17
CA LEU A 175 3.33 13.39 4.78
C LEU A 175 1.93 14.00 4.53
N LEU A 176 1.00 13.81 5.46
CA LEU A 176 -0.37 14.29 5.33
C LEU A 176 -0.46 15.82 5.45
N GLU A 177 0.34 16.43 6.33
CA GLU A 177 0.48 17.88 6.44
C GLU A 177 1.02 18.48 5.14
N GLN A 178 2.09 17.89 4.58
CA GLN A 178 2.64 18.33 3.28
C GLN A 178 1.61 18.23 2.16
N VAL A 179 0.80 17.16 2.13
CA VAL A 179 -0.29 17.05 1.15
C VAL A 179 -1.33 18.16 1.34
N ALA A 180 -1.74 18.44 2.57
CA ALA A 180 -2.71 19.49 2.87
C ALA A 180 -2.21 20.88 2.43
N ASP A 181 -0.91 21.15 2.60
CA ASP A 181 -0.29 22.40 2.16
C ASP A 181 -0.25 22.54 0.64
N THR A 182 -0.22 21.43 -0.12
CA THR A 182 -0.29 21.47 -1.59
C THR A 182 -1.66 21.87 -2.15
N LEU A 183 -2.70 21.76 -1.33
CA LEU A 183 -4.10 22.00 -1.69
C LEU A 183 -4.56 23.44 -1.38
N ALA A 184 -3.69 24.24 -0.74
CA ALA A 184 -3.92 25.63 -0.35
C ALA A 184 -3.78 26.61 -1.53
#